data_AF-A0A497D4E0-F1
#
_entry.id   AF-A0A497D4E0-F1
#
_cell.length_a   1.000
_cell.length_b   1.000
_cell.length_c   1.000
_cell.angle_alpha   90.00
_cell.angle_beta   90.00
_cell.angle_gamma   90.00
#
_symmetry.space_group_name_H-M   'P 1'
#
loop_
_entity.id
_entity.type
_entity.pdbx_description
1 polymer ?
#
loop_
_entity_poly.entity_id
_entity_poly.type
_entity_poly.pdbx_seq_one_letter_code
_entity_poly.pdbx_strand_id
1 'polypeptide(L)'
;MPQKTNILLFQRLIPHYRVALFKKLHEKLGIVVCHSRARKGASLQEQQELDFPNEVLPRVYFGRSATAMRQCVRPILKKYRPSVVITEFSLSYITFWCLFLLRKIFHYKLVVWTHGVKSKEMLQPFSS
;
A
#
# COMPACT_ATOMS: atom_id res chain seq x y z
N MET A 1 7.23 14.98 24.66
CA MET A 1 7.92 14.54 23.43
C MET A 1 6.87 13.95 22.50
N PRO A 2 6.63 14.51 21.30
CA PRO A 2 5.63 13.94 20.40
C PRO A 2 6.10 12.54 19.98
N GLN A 3 5.27 11.54 20.24
CA GLN A 3 5.52 10.16 19.83
C GLN A 3 5.76 10.13 18.32
N LYS A 4 6.93 9.64 17.92
CA LYS A 4 7.28 9.38 16.53
C LYS A 4 6.35 8.28 16.01
N THR A 5 5.19 8.68 15.51
CA THR A 5 4.16 7.76 15.03
C THR A 5 4.63 7.25 13.67
N ASN A 6 5.24 6.07 13.65
CA ASN A 6 5.66 5.43 12.40
C ASN A 6 4.43 4.81 11.73
N ILE A 7 3.74 5.62 10.91
CA ILE A 7 2.59 5.17 10.12
C ILE A 7 3.09 4.72 8.75
N LEU A 8 2.78 3.48 8.38
CA LEU A 8 3.03 2.98 7.03
C LEU A 8 1.73 2.95 6.22
N LEU A 9 1.80 3.39 4.98
CA LEU A 9 0.70 3.30 4.04
C LEU A 9 1.07 2.40 2.86
N PHE A 10 0.44 1.23 2.78
CA PHE A 10 0.61 0.31 1.67
C PHE A 10 -0.37 0.64 0.55
N GLN A 11 0.19 0.91 -0.63
CA GLN A 11 -0.53 1.12 -1.88
C GLN A 11 0.03 0.19 -2.94
N ARG A 12 -0.81 -0.21 -3.89
CA ARG A 12 -0.38 -1.06 -5.01
C ARG A 12 0.59 -0.35 -5.94
N LEU A 13 0.26 0.89 -6.25
CA LEU A 13 0.98 1.83 -7.10
C LEU A 13 0.61 3.24 -6.65
N ILE A 14 1.44 4.23 -7.02
CA ILE A 14 1.15 5.65 -6.78
C ILE A 14 0.75 6.28 -8.12
N PRO A 15 -0.54 6.60 -8.32
CA PRO A 15 -0.95 7.36 -9.49
C PRO A 15 -0.39 8.78 -9.43
N HIS A 16 -0.01 9.34 -10.57
CA HIS A 16 0.58 10.68 -10.66
C HIS A 16 -0.25 11.76 -9.93
N TYR A 17 -1.58 11.73 -10.11
CA TYR A 17 -2.50 12.68 -9.48
C TYR A 17 -2.56 12.58 -7.94
N ARG A 18 -2.07 11.49 -7.32
CA ARG A 18 -2.06 11.30 -5.86
C ARG A 18 -0.75 11.69 -5.19
N VAL A 19 0.29 12.05 -5.95
CA VAL A 19 1.59 12.42 -5.40
C VAL A 19 1.48 13.60 -4.44
N ALA A 20 0.77 14.67 -4.82
CA ALA A 20 0.55 15.82 -3.95
C ALA A 20 -0.19 15.46 -2.64
N LEU A 21 -1.16 14.53 -2.71
CA LEU A 21 -1.86 14.03 -1.53
C LEU A 21 -0.90 13.31 -0.59
N PHE A 22 -0.09 12.38 -1.11
CA PHE A 22 0.86 11.61 -0.30
C PHE A 22 1.96 12.48 0.31
N LYS A 23 2.45 13.48 -0.44
CA LYS A 23 3.35 14.50 0.09
C LYS A 23 2.74 15.25 1.27
N LYS A 24 1.49 15.70 1.15
CA LYS A 24 0.78 16.38 2.25
C LYS A 24 0.52 15.47 3.45
N LEU A 25 0.24 14.19 3.22
CA LEU A 25 0.09 13.19 4.27
C LEU A 25 1.42 12.94 5.00
N HIS A 26 2.53 12.91 4.28
CA HIS A 26 3.85 12.85 4.89
C HIS A 26 4.15 14.11 5.73
N GLU A 27 3.98 15.30 5.17
CA GLU A 27 4.22 16.58 5.86
C GLU A 27 3.41 16.72 7.15
N LYS A 28 2.14 16.28 7.15
CA LYS A 28 1.24 16.44 8.30
C LYS A 28 1.32 15.31 9.33
N LEU A 29 1.52 14.07 8.88
CA LEU A 29 1.36 12.88 9.71
C LEU A 29 2.63 12.01 9.79
N GLY A 30 3.69 12.35 9.04
CA GLY A 30 4.90 11.55 8.96
C GLY A 30 4.72 10.19 8.28
N ILE A 31 3.65 10.02 7.48
CA ILE A 31 3.35 8.77 6.80
C ILE A 31 4.46 8.43 5.80
N VAL A 32 4.92 7.18 5.81
CA VAL A 32 5.80 6.63 4.77
C VAL A 32 4.97 5.77 3.84
N VAL A 33 4.98 6.10 2.56
CA VAL A 33 4.20 5.37 1.54
C VAL A 33 5.01 4.20 1.01
N CYS A 34 4.48 3.00 1.18
CA CYS A 34 5.02 1.76 0.66
C CYS A 34 4.27 1.37 -0.61
N HIS A 35 4.94 1.32 -1.75
CA HIS A 35 4.30 1.01 -3.03
C HIS A 35 5.15 0.12 -3.91
N SER A 36 4.59 -0.39 -4.99
CA SER A 36 5.35 -1.10 -6.02
C SER A 36 5.38 -0.31 -7.32
N ARG A 37 6.43 -0.51 -8.12
CA ARG A 37 6.59 0.03 -9.49
C ARG A 37 5.44 -0.36 -10.40
N ALA A 38 5.00 0.38 -11.39
CA ALA A 38 4.01 -0.12 -12.35
C ALA A 38 4.55 -1.33 -13.15
N ARG A 39 3.68 -2.09 -13.81
CA ARG A 39 4.14 -3.15 -14.74
C ARG A 39 4.68 -2.46 -16.00
N LYS A 40 5.80 -2.94 -16.56
CA LYS A 40 6.29 -2.47 -17.87
C LYS A 40 5.14 -2.57 -18.90
N GLY A 41 4.77 -1.45 -19.51
CA GLY A 41 3.66 -1.36 -20.48
C GLY A 41 2.29 -0.97 -19.91
N ALA A 42 2.16 -0.74 -18.59
CA ALA A 42 0.94 -0.13 -18.05
C ALA A 42 0.88 1.37 -18.41
N SER A 43 -0.28 1.84 -18.87
CA SER A 43 -0.54 3.23 -19.29
C SER A 43 -0.42 4.26 -18.16
N LEU A 44 -0.31 3.80 -16.91
CA LEU A 44 0.02 4.64 -15.77
C LEU A 44 1.52 4.91 -15.83
N GLN A 45 1.90 6.04 -16.44
CA GLN A 45 3.25 6.57 -16.41
C GLN A 45 3.79 6.50 -14.97
N GLU A 46 4.84 5.71 -14.76
CA GLU A 46 5.60 5.76 -13.51
C GLU A 46 6.14 7.17 -13.38
N GLN A 47 5.68 7.89 -12.36
CA GLN A 47 6.23 9.19 -12.09
C GLN A 47 7.68 9.04 -11.62
N GLN A 48 8.49 9.99 -12.09
CA GLN A 48 9.84 10.33 -11.65
C GLN A 48 9.98 10.32 -10.12
N GLU A 49 11.22 10.22 -9.66
CA GLU A 49 11.65 10.25 -8.25
C GLU A 49 10.69 11.07 -7.36
N LEU A 50 10.05 10.39 -6.41
CA LEU A 50 9.16 11.03 -5.45
C LEU A 50 10.00 11.85 -4.48
N ASP A 51 9.66 13.12 -4.31
CA ASP A 51 10.36 14.08 -3.46
C ASP A 51 9.98 13.98 -1.96
N PHE A 52 9.38 12.86 -1.56
CA PHE A 52 8.99 12.57 -0.18
C PHE A 52 9.36 11.13 0.21
N PRO A 53 9.55 10.84 1.51
CA PRO A 53 9.88 9.50 2.00
C PRO A 53 8.89 8.43 1.55
N ASN A 54 9.40 7.47 0.76
CA ASN A 54 8.66 6.36 0.22
C ASN A 54 9.53 5.10 0.21
N GLU A 55 8.87 3.94 0.14
CA GLU A 55 9.51 2.63 0.09
C GLU A 55 8.98 1.84 -1.10
N VAL A 56 9.88 1.50 -2.02
CA VAL A 56 9.55 0.70 -3.20
C VAL A 56 9.70 -0.78 -2.87
N LEU A 57 8.58 -1.48 -2.85
CA LEU A 57 8.50 -2.89 -2.50
C LEU A 57 8.51 -3.77 -3.75
N PRO A 58 9.31 -4.85 -3.77
CA PRO A 58 9.15 -5.90 -4.74
C PRO A 58 7.80 -6.59 -4.50
N ARG A 59 7.21 -7.09 -5.59
CA ARG A 59 5.94 -7.79 -5.56
C ARG A 59 5.96 -9.04 -6.43
N VAL A 60 5.10 -9.98 -6.08
CA VAL A 60 4.84 -11.21 -6.85
C VAL A 60 3.37 -11.21 -7.22
N TYR A 61 3.09 -11.47 -8.50
CA TYR A 61 1.73 -11.64 -9.01
C TYR A 61 1.32 -13.11 -8.95
N PHE A 62 0.04 -13.33 -8.67
CA PHE A 62 -0.59 -14.64 -8.66
C PHE A 62 -1.70 -14.64 -9.72
N GLY A 63 -1.51 -15.41 -10.79
CA GLY A 63 -2.46 -15.47 -11.90
C GLY A 63 -2.48 -14.21 -12.78
N ARG A 64 -3.62 -13.98 -13.45
CA ARG A 64 -3.78 -12.89 -14.44
C ARG A 64 -4.36 -11.59 -13.87
N SER A 65 -4.89 -11.62 -12.64
CA SER A 65 -5.53 -10.45 -12.04
C SER A 65 -4.49 -9.42 -11.55
N ALA A 66 -4.71 -8.15 -11.86
CA ALA A 66 -3.86 -7.04 -11.43
C ALA A 66 -3.92 -6.79 -9.91
N THR A 67 -4.98 -7.26 -9.23
CA THR A 67 -5.15 -7.14 -7.77
C THR A 67 -4.51 -8.30 -7.02
N ALA A 68 -4.41 -9.47 -7.65
CA ALA A 68 -3.82 -10.68 -7.09
C ALA A 68 -2.29 -10.58 -7.00
N MET A 69 -1.81 -9.71 -6.11
CA MET A 69 -0.40 -9.50 -5.90
C MET A 69 -0.04 -9.37 -4.42
N ARG A 70 1.17 -9.83 -4.11
CA ARG A 70 1.77 -9.80 -2.79
C ARG A 70 3.03 -8.94 -2.81
N GLN A 71 3.03 -7.88 -2.01
CA GLN A 71 4.24 -7.12 -1.71
C GLN A 71 5.06 -7.80 -0.61
N CYS A 72 6.38 -7.69 -0.68
CA CYS A 72 7.28 -8.19 0.36
C CYS A 72 7.28 -7.24 1.57
N VAL A 73 6.25 -7.33 2.41
CA VAL A 73 6.02 -6.39 3.52
C VAL A 73 6.90 -6.63 4.75
N ARG A 74 7.39 -7.85 4.99
CA ARG A 74 8.09 -8.24 6.23
C ARG A 74 9.36 -7.40 6.51
N PRO A 75 10.27 -7.13 5.54
CA PRO A 75 11.46 -6.32 5.78
C PRO A 75 11.11 -4.90 6.24
N ILE A 76 10.12 -4.28 5.61
CA ILE A 76 9.68 -2.92 5.96
C ILE A 76 9.02 -2.88 7.34
N LEU A 77 8.17 -3.85 7.67
CA LEU A 77 7.59 -3.95 9.01
C LEU A 77 8.67 -4.09 10.11
N LYS A 78 9.74 -4.85 9.84
CA LYS A 78 10.88 -4.97 10.76
C LYS A 78 11.71 -3.69 10.86
N LYS A 79 11.95 -3.01 9.73
CA LYS A 79 12.73 -1.76 9.63
C LYS A 79 12.05 -0.62 10.39
N TYR A 80 10.76 -0.40 10.15
CA TYR A 80 10.03 0.76 10.66
C TYR A 80 9.32 0.52 11.99
N ARG A 81 9.01 -0.74 12.34
CA ARG A 81 8.23 -1.12 13.54
C ARG A 81 7.01 -0.21 13.74
N PRO A 82 6.07 -0.19 12.77
CA PRO A 82 4.98 0.77 12.79
C PRO A 82 4.03 0.54 13.95
N SER A 83 3.43 1.61 14.46
CA SER A 83 2.28 1.53 15.38
C SER A 83 0.96 1.42 14.61
N VAL A 84 0.93 1.94 13.37
CA VAL A 84 -0.24 1.94 12.49
C VAL A 84 0.18 1.55 11.08
N VAL A 85 -0.56 0.62 10.49
CA VAL A 85 -0.45 0.24 9.09
C VAL A 85 -1.78 0.55 8.42
N ILE A 86 -1.72 1.32 7.34
CA ILE A 86 -2.86 1.61 6.47
C ILE A 86 -2.66 0.79 5.19
N THR A 87 -3.70 0.12 4.70
CA THR A 87 -3.64 -0.65 3.45
C THR A 87 -4.87 -0.40 2.60
N GLU A 88 -4.68 -0.43 1.29
CA GLU A 88 -5.79 -0.46 0.34
C GLU A 88 -6.68 -1.69 0.61
N PHE A 89 -8.00 -1.49 0.66
CA PHE A 89 -8.96 -2.57 0.80
C PHE A 89 -9.29 -3.18 -0.57
N SER A 90 -8.98 -4.46 -0.72
CA SER A 90 -9.48 -5.27 -1.82
C SER A 90 -9.39 -6.74 -1.41
N LEU A 91 -10.47 -7.49 -1.61
CA LEU A 91 -10.52 -8.91 -1.25
C LEU A 91 -9.51 -9.73 -2.07
N SER A 92 -9.23 -9.31 -3.31
CA SER A 92 -8.26 -9.95 -4.19
C SER A 92 -6.82 -9.47 -3.95
N TYR A 93 -6.60 -8.48 -3.07
CA TYR A 93 -5.26 -7.99 -2.73
C TYR A 93 -4.59 -8.84 -1.65
N ILE A 94 -3.74 -9.76 -2.07
CA ILE A 94 -3.06 -10.72 -1.17
C ILE A 94 -2.22 -10.02 -0.09
N THR A 95 -1.67 -8.84 -0.40
CA THR A 95 -0.93 -8.03 0.59
C THR A 95 -1.79 -7.63 1.78
N PHE A 96 -3.07 -7.28 1.58
CA PHE A 96 -3.99 -6.97 2.67
C PHE A 96 -4.09 -8.15 3.65
N TRP A 97 -4.25 -9.37 3.13
CA TRP A 97 -4.31 -10.58 3.97
C TRP A 97 -2.99 -10.85 4.70
N CYS A 98 -1.85 -10.63 4.05
CA CYS A 98 -0.54 -10.71 4.69
C CYS A 98 -0.43 -9.72 5.86
N LEU A 99 -0.83 -8.46 5.65
CA LEU A 99 -0.82 -7.44 6.71
C LEU A 99 -1.86 -7.74 7.81
N PHE A 100 -2.99 -8.33 7.48
CA PHE A 100 -3.96 -8.75 8.49
C PHE A 100 -3.39 -9.84 9.40
N LEU A 101 -2.74 -10.84 8.84
CA LEU A 101 -2.13 -11.93 9.62
C LEU A 101 -0.91 -11.44 10.44
N LEU A 102 -0.06 -10.61 9.85
CA LEU A 102 1.16 -10.10 10.50
C LEU A 102 0.89 -9.10 11.63
N ARG A 103 -0.32 -8.55 11.75
CA ARG A 103 -0.67 -7.58 12.80
C ARG A 103 -0.41 -8.12 14.21
N LYS A 104 -0.65 -9.41 14.44
CA LYS A 104 -0.43 -10.07 15.74
C LYS A 104 1.06 -10.21 16.08
N ILE A 105 1.91 -10.37 15.06
CA ILE A 105 3.35 -10.57 15.24
C ILE A 105 4.06 -9.23 15.47
N PHE A 106 3.62 -8.19 14.76
CA PHE A 106 4.26 -6.86 14.79
C PHE A 106 3.52 -5.84 15.67
N HIS A 107 2.39 -6.22 16.28
CA HIS A 107 1.64 -5.40 17.25
C HIS A 107 1.19 -4.02 16.74
N TYR A 108 0.85 -3.89 15.45
CA TYR A 108 0.31 -2.65 14.88
C TYR A 108 -1.22 -2.66 14.77
N LYS A 109 -1.79 -1.46 14.73
CA LYS A 109 -3.19 -1.24 14.33
C LYS A 109 -3.29 -1.27 12.81
N LEU A 110 -4.23 -2.05 12.26
CA LEU A 110 -4.48 -2.11 10.82
C LEU A 110 -5.69 -1.27 10.46
N VAL A 111 -5.49 -0.25 9.64
CA VAL A 111 -6.53 0.61 9.06
C VAL A 111 -6.72 0.24 7.60
N VAL A 112 -7.97 0.09 7.22
CA VAL A 112 -8.36 -0.33 5.88
C VAL A 112 -8.86 0.90 5.14
N TRP A 113 -8.19 1.27 4.04
CA TRP A 113 -8.52 2.44 3.25
C TRP A 113 -9.11 2.01 1.90
N THR A 114 -10.36 2.41 1.64
CA THR A 114 -11.03 2.27 0.35
C THR A 114 -10.99 3.59 -0.42
N HIS A 115 -10.83 3.52 -1.74
CA HIS A 115 -11.19 4.63 -2.63
C HIS A 115 -12.61 4.36 -3.12
N GLY A 116 -13.55 5.25 -2.80
CA GLY A 116 -14.97 5.25 -3.19
C GLY A 116 -15.50 3.97 -3.86
N VAL A 117 -16.33 3.22 -3.15
CA VAL A 117 -16.90 1.93 -3.58
C VAL A 117 -17.57 2.04 -4.95
N LYS A 118 -16.93 1.55 -6.01
CA LYS A 118 -17.64 1.15 -7.24
C LYS A 118 -18.05 -0.31 -7.07
N SER A 119 -19.33 -0.52 -6.81
CA SER A 119 -20.00 -1.79 -6.46
C SER A 119 -19.67 -3.02 -7.32
N LYS A 120 -19.12 -2.86 -8.54
CA LYS A 120 -18.85 -3.98 -9.45
C LYS A 120 -17.65 -4.87 -9.06
N GLU A 121 -16.57 -4.32 -8.51
CA GLU A 121 -15.37 -5.12 -8.16
C GLU A 121 -15.55 -5.94 -6.86
N MET A 122 -16.47 -5.53 -5.99
CA MET A 122 -16.74 -6.23 -4.72
C MET A 122 -17.59 -7.50 -4.94
N LEU A 123 -18.42 -7.51 -5.99
CA LEU A 123 -19.34 -8.61 -6.30
C LEU A 123 -18.67 -9.74 -7.11
N GLN A 124 -17.58 -9.44 -7.83
CA GLN A 124 -16.84 -10.43 -8.63
C GLN A 124 -15.32 -10.24 -8.52
N PRO A 125 -14.69 -10.65 -7.40
CA PRO A 125 -13.25 -10.42 -7.16
C PRO A 125 -12.30 -11.17 -8.11
N PHE A 126 -12.83 -12.02 -9.00
CA PHE A 126 -12.09 -12.88 -9.94
C PHE A 126 -12.54 -12.77 -11.40
N SER A 127 -13.46 -11.86 -11.75
CA SER A 127 -13.85 -11.67 -13.16
C SER A 127 -12.76 -10.89 -13.91
N SER A 128 -12.28 -11.48 -14.99
CA SER A 128 -11.28 -10.92 -15.91
C SER A 128 -11.87 -9.85 -16.82
#